data_AF-A0AAV6A4X8-F1
#
_entry.id   AF-A0AAV6A4X8-F1
#
_cell.length_a   1.000
_cell.length_b   1.000
_cell.length_c   1.000
_cell.angle_alpha   90.00
_cell.angle_beta   90.00
_cell.angle_gamma   90.00
#
_symmetry.space_group_name_H-M   'P 1'
#
loop_
_entity.id
_entity.type
_entity.pdbx_description
1 polymer ?
#
loop_
_entity_poly.entity_id
_entity_poly.type
_entity_poly.pdbx_seq_one_letter_code
_entity_poly.pdbx_strand_id
1 'polypeptide(L)'
;QEKWVKCMEEEIIPFQVKMGMVILGSFVGEEDASVYVWIRRFESEAERKRLYDAVYQSDYWKNEMSPRIPTMIDREQIKVTRIVATPRSVIQ
;
A
#
# COMPACT_ATOMS: atom_id res chain seq x y z
N GLN A 1 4.22 1.77 -15.42
CA GLN A 1 3.51 0.67 -14.75
C GLN A 1 4.45 -0.41 -14.21
N GLU A 2 5.20 -1.14 -15.05
CA GLU A 2 6.08 -2.27 -14.62
C GLU A 2 7.04 -1.94 -13.48
N LYS A 3 7.76 -0.81 -13.54
CA LYS A 3 8.69 -0.37 -12.47
C LYS A 3 7.98 -0.23 -11.11
N TRP A 4 6.77 0.33 -11.12
CA TRP A 4 5.98 0.50 -9.91
C TRP A 4 5.49 -0.83 -9.36
N VAL A 5 4.96 -1.71 -10.23
CA VAL A 5 4.51 -3.05 -9.85
C VAL A 5 5.67 -3.86 -9.25
N LYS A 6 6.84 -3.83 -9.89
CA LYS A 6 8.05 -4.50 -9.37
C LYS A 6 8.43 -4.00 -7.98
N CYS A 7 8.47 -2.68 -7.78
CA CYS A 7 8.76 -2.09 -6.47
C CYS A 7 7.70 -2.47 -5.41
N MET A 8 6.43 -2.52 -5.80
CA MET A 8 5.35 -2.95 -4.91
C MET A 8 5.52 -4.42 -4.48
N GLU A 9 5.69 -5.34 -5.42
CA GLU A 9 5.76 -6.78 -5.17
C GLU A 9 7.07 -7.22 -4.49
N GLU A 10 8.21 -6.63 -4.87
CA GLU A 10 9.53 -7.07 -4.37
C GLU A 10 9.99 -6.33 -3.11
N GLU A 11 9.48 -5.12 -2.84
CA GLU A 11 9.99 -4.26 -1.77
C GLU A 11 8.90 -3.77 -0.81
N ILE A 12 7.88 -3.05 -1.31
CA ILE A 12 6.91 -2.36 -0.45
C ILE A 12 5.99 -3.34 0.27
N ILE A 13 5.37 -4.28 -0.45
CA ILE A 13 4.47 -5.29 0.12
C ILE A 13 5.23 -6.18 1.11
N PRO A 14 6.40 -6.78 0.76
CA PRO A 14 7.17 -7.57 1.70
C PRO A 14 7.58 -6.80 2.96
N PHE A 15 7.97 -5.52 2.82
CA PHE A 15 8.32 -4.68 3.96
C PHE A 15 7.10 -4.42 4.86
N GLN A 16 5.95 -4.07 4.29
CA GLN A 16 4.72 -3.83 5.04
C GLN A 16 4.23 -5.10 5.76
N VAL A 17 4.28 -6.25 5.09
CA VAL A 17 3.95 -7.56 5.69
C VAL A 17 4.89 -7.89 6.83
N LYS A 18 6.20 -7.68 6.66
CA LYS A 18 7.20 -7.87 7.73
C LYS A 18 6.93 -7.01 8.96
N MET A 19 6.38 -5.81 8.78
CA MET A 19 5.97 -4.92 9.87
C MET A 19 4.61 -5.28 10.49
N GLY A 20 3.90 -6.28 9.94
CA GLY A 20 2.63 -6.78 10.45
C GLY A 20 1.39 -6.23 9.74
N MET A 21 1.53 -5.51 8.63
CA MET A 21 0.37 -5.11 7.82
C MET A 21 -0.19 -6.31 7.03
N VAL A 22 -1.52 -6.39 6.95
CA VAL A 22 -2.19 -7.39 6.12
C VAL A 22 -2.53 -6.75 4.76
N ILE A 23 -1.91 -7.25 3.70
CA ILE A 23 -2.23 -6.85 2.32
C ILE A 23 -3.29 -7.82 1.79
N LEU A 24 -4.46 -7.30 1.42
CA LEU A 24 -5.57 -8.11 0.91
C LEU A 24 -5.50 -8.31 -0.61
N GLY A 25 -4.85 -7.39 -1.32
CA GLY A 25 -4.71 -7.50 -2.77
C GLY A 25 -3.91 -6.35 -3.38
N SER A 26 -3.36 -6.63 -4.55
CA SER A 26 -2.55 -5.79 -5.42
C SER A 26 -3.05 -6.06 -6.85
N PHE A 27 -3.52 -5.02 -7.55
CA PHE A 27 -4.17 -5.14 -8.84
C PHE A 27 -3.66 -4.06 -9.80
N VAL A 28 -3.59 -4.40 -11.09
CA VAL A 28 -3.37 -3.47 -12.19
C VAL A 28 -4.67 -3.31 -12.99
N GLY A 29 -4.86 -2.17 -13.64
CA GLY A 29 -5.94 -2.01 -14.59
C GLY A 29 -5.76 -2.93 -15.80
N GLU A 30 -6.84 -3.60 -16.23
CA GLU A 30 -6.85 -4.46 -17.42
C GLU A 30 -6.80 -3.63 -18.72
N GLU A 31 -7.60 -2.56 -18.78
CA GLU A 31 -7.71 -1.67 -19.95
C GLU A 31 -6.95 -0.34 -19.77
N ASP A 32 -6.57 0.00 -18.54
CA ASP A 32 -5.85 1.24 -18.20
C ASP A 32 -4.56 0.94 -17.42
N ALA A 33 -3.43 1.07 -18.10
CA ALA A 33 -2.10 0.84 -17.55
C ALA A 33 -1.66 1.86 -16.49
N SER A 34 -2.40 2.96 -16.32
CA SER A 34 -2.15 3.95 -15.27
C SER A 34 -2.75 3.54 -13.92
N VAL A 35 -3.70 2.60 -13.92
CA VAL A 35 -4.40 2.17 -12.71
C VAL A 35 -3.60 1.12 -11.95
N TYR A 36 -3.41 1.38 -10.67
CA TYR A 36 -2.92 0.42 -9.69
C TYR A 36 -3.75 0.53 -8.41
N VAL A 37 -4.25 -0.61 -7.92
CA VAL A 37 -5.08 -0.69 -6.71
C VAL A 37 -4.42 -1.61 -5.71
N TRP A 38 -4.24 -1.12 -4.47
CA TRP A 38 -3.81 -1.95 -3.35
C TRP A 38 -4.83 -1.86 -2.22
N ILE A 39 -5.04 -2.97 -1.51
CA ILE A 39 -5.96 -3.01 -0.37
C ILE A 39 -5.20 -3.54 0.85
N ARG A 40 -5.37 -2.85 1.97
CA ARG A 40 -4.77 -3.21 3.25
C ARG A 40 -5.84 -3.26 4.32
N ARG A 41 -5.69 -4.21 5.23
CA ARG A 41 -6.57 -4.38 6.37
C ARG A 41 -5.86 -4.03 7.66
N PHE A 42 -6.64 -3.44 8.56
CA PHE A 42 -6.27 -3.19 9.94
C PHE A 42 -7.41 -3.69 10.83
N GLU A 43 -7.08 -4.34 11.93
CA GLU A 43 -8.05 -4.83 12.92
C GLU A 43 -8.76 -3.67 13.64
N SER A 44 -8.07 -2.55 13.81
CA SER A 44 -8.60 -1.36 14.46
C SER A 44 -7.88 -0.08 14.04
N GLU A 45 -8.45 1.08 14.39
CA GLU A 45 -7.77 2.36 14.19
C GLU A 45 -6.48 2.49 15.00
N ALA A 46 -6.42 1.91 16.20
CA ALA A 46 -5.24 1.93 17.04
C ALA A 46 -4.09 1.13 16.39
N GLU A 47 -4.41 -0.06 15.86
CA GLU A 47 -3.45 -0.84 15.09
C GLU A 47 -3.00 -0.10 13.83
N ARG A 48 -3.93 0.48 13.08
CA ARG A 48 -3.59 1.24 11.87
C ARG A 48 -2.58 2.34 12.18
N LYS A 49 -2.81 3.14 13.24
CA LYS A 49 -1.87 4.18 13.67
C LYS A 49 -0.49 3.59 13.99
N ARG A 50 -0.44 2.55 14.83
CA ARG A 50 0.80 1.87 15.22
C ARG A 50 1.58 1.37 14.01
N LEU A 51 0.92 0.69 13.06
CA LEU A 51 1.56 0.15 11.86
C LEU A 51 1.97 1.25 10.87
N TYR A 52 1.15 2.30 10.73
CA TYR A 52 1.53 3.48 9.95
C TYR A 52 2.80 4.12 10.50
N ASP A 53 2.89 4.29 11.82
CA ASP A 53 4.09 4.86 12.43
C ASP A 53 5.29 3.93 12.23
N ALA A 54 5.15 2.64 12.51
CA ALA A 54 6.22 1.65 12.33
C ALA A 54 6.77 1.61 10.89
N VAL A 55 5.89 1.72 9.88
CA VAL A 55 6.29 1.72 8.47
C VAL A 55 6.80 3.09 8.05
N TYR A 56 5.95 4.12 8.09
CA TYR A 56 6.22 5.41 7.47
C TYR A 56 7.20 6.29 8.26
N GLN A 57 7.40 6.01 9.56
CA GLN A 57 8.42 6.69 10.37
C GLN A 57 9.77 5.98 10.41
N SER A 58 9.87 4.75 9.88
CA SER A 58 11.12 4.01 9.83
C SER A 58 12.18 4.69 8.96
N ASP A 59 13.44 4.49 9.32
CA ASP A 59 14.58 5.00 8.54
C ASP A 59 14.60 4.42 7.13
N TYR A 60 14.29 3.12 6.98
CA TYR A 60 14.18 2.48 5.68
C TYR A 60 13.13 3.16 4.79
N TRP A 61 11.95 3.46 5.33
CA TRP A 61 10.93 4.13 4.53
C TRP A 61 11.33 5.56 4.16
N LYS A 62 11.81 6.34 5.13
CA LYS A 62 12.15 7.75 4.94
C LYS A 62 13.33 7.95 3.98
N ASN A 63 14.36 7.12 4.12
CA ASN A 63 15.63 7.32 3.44
C ASN A 63 15.72 6.53 2.13
N GLU A 64 15.12 5.33 2.06
CA GLU A 64 15.23 4.47 0.88
C GLU A 64 13.98 4.52 0.01
N MET A 65 12.79 4.28 0.58
CA MET A 65 11.55 4.12 -0.22
C MET A 65 10.96 5.45 -0.67
N SER A 66 10.71 6.36 0.27
CA SER A 66 10.00 7.63 0.06
C SER A 66 10.62 8.48 -1.07
N PRO A 67 11.96 8.61 -1.20
CA PRO A 67 12.56 9.38 -2.28
C PRO A 67 12.41 8.75 -3.67
N ARG A 68 12.26 7.42 -3.75
CA ARG A 68 12.16 6.69 -5.02
C ARG A 68 10.74 6.74 -5.61
N ILE A 69 9.71 6.72 -4.76
CA ILE A 69 8.29 6.66 -5.16
C ILE A 69 7.90 7.72 -6.21
N PRO A 70 8.25 9.03 -6.07
CA PRO A 70 7.89 10.07 -7.04
C PRO A 70 8.44 9.84 -8.46
N THR A 71 9.48 9.02 -8.62
CA THR A 71 10.05 8.70 -9.94
C THR A 71 9.27 7.61 -10.69
N MET A 72 8.34 6.95 -10.00
CA MET A 72 7.58 5.80 -10.52
C MET A 72 6.09 6.08 -10.71
N ILE A 73 5.52 6.99 -9.92
CA ILE A 73 4.09 7.33 -9.94
C ILE A 73 3.84 8.82 -9.76
N ASP A 74 2.71 9.29 -10.28
CA ASP A 74 2.20 10.63 -10.00
C ASP A 74 1.51 10.64 -8.62
N ARG A 75 2.11 11.37 -7.68
CA ARG A 75 1.61 11.45 -6.30
C ARG A 75 0.31 12.23 -6.18
N GLU A 76 0.04 13.17 -7.09
CA GLU A 76 -1.17 14.00 -7.04
C GLU A 76 -2.42 13.21 -7.41
N GLN A 77 -2.25 12.12 -8.16
CA GLN A 77 -3.33 11.22 -8.56
C GLN A 77 -3.63 10.11 -7.55
N ILE A 78 -2.80 9.97 -6.49
CA ILE A 78 -3.01 8.93 -5.48
C ILE A 78 -4.27 9.23 -4.67
N LYS A 79 -5.23 8.30 -4.70
CA LYS A 79 -6.45 8.36 -3.88
C LYS A 79 -6.40 7.30 -2.78
N VAL A 80 -6.35 7.74 -1.53
CA VAL A 80 -6.40 6.86 -0.37
C VAL A 80 -7.75 7.02 0.32
N THR A 81 -8.56 5.95 0.28
CA THR A 81 -9.90 5.94 0.85
C THR A 81 -10.00 4.91 1.97
N ARG A 82 -10.70 5.29 3.04
CA ARG A 82 -11.05 4.39 4.14
C ARG A 82 -12.43 3.81 3.84
N ILE A 83 -12.54 2.49 3.84
CA ILE A 83 -13.78 1.77 3.52
C ILE A 83 -14.16 0.87 4.69
N VAL A 84 -15.46 0.56 4.80
CA VAL A 84 -16.00 -0.39 5.77
C VAL A 84 -16.63 -1.54 4.99
N ALA A 85 -16.26 -2.76 5.34
CA ALA A 85 -16.82 -3.96 4.72
C ALA A 85 -18.32 -4.07 5.01
N THR A 86 -19.12 -4.39 3.99
CA THR A 86 -20.51 -4.79 4.21
C THR A 86 -20.56 -6.23 4.76
N PRO A 87 -21.69 -6.67 5.36
CA PRO A 87 -21.78 -8.00 5.97
C PRO A 87 -21.54 -9.18 5.01
N ARG A 88 -21.67 -8.99 3.69
CA ARG A 88 -21.45 -10.03 2.68
C ARG A 88 -20.07 -9.97 2.03
N SER A 89 -19.25 -8.97 2.37
CA SER A 89 -17.90 -8.87 1.83
C SER A 89 -17.07 -10.05 2.30
N VAL A 90 -16.36 -10.73 1.39
CA VAL A 90 -15.45 -11.81 1.76
C VAL A 90 -14.14 -11.28 2.35
N ILE A 91 -13.80 -10.04 2.02
CA ILE A 91 -12.72 -9.30 2.65
C ILE A 91 -13.32 -8.46 3.80
N GLN A 92 -12.92 -8.77 5.02
CA GLN A 92 -13.35 -8.13 6.28
C GLN A 92 -12.13 -7.53 6.95
#